data_AF-A0A938MQB1-F1
#
_entry.id   AF-A0A938MQB1-F1
#
_cell.length_a   1.000
_cell.length_b   1.000
_cell.length_c   1.000
_cell.angle_alpha   90.00
_cell.angle_beta   90.00
_cell.angle_gamma   90.00
#
_symmetry.space_group_name_H-M   'P 1'
#
loop_
_entity.id
_entity.type
_entity.pdbx_description
1 polymer ?
#
loop_
_entity_poly.entity_id
_entity_poly.type
_entity_poly.pdbx_seq_one_letter_code
_entity_poly.pdbx_strand_id
1 'polypeptide(L)'
;METLYRDYSPKNVRFFYIYKALAHPELNGYVAPYTREERLRHVKEAERRLGSHIPWLCDTMANDAKHALGDAPNSEFVIDPKGKIAVRREWNNPTALRRDLERLVGPVARQTLVTDLPVRHVAFPNAVPGGIVPRIQVPQNMKPLVIEPRVADQPFYAKLRVEVEGSVLRGGEGRMYVGFFLDPLYEVHWNNLATPLRFTLVPQDGLLLSPTTGQGPSVGEVSDNDPREFLVNVTNASADSAIELTVEYFACSDTQGWCKPVRQGYVIHFRADPDAGSALRNTGAARARRVTSPPGEQRQQKKRSGDKRPASPSRGNSRGS
;
A
#
# COMPACT_ATOMS: atom_id res chain seq x y z
N MET A 1 4.94 -18.87 2.86
CA MET A 1 5.88 -18.91 1.72
C MET A 1 7.28 -19.32 2.16
N GLU A 2 7.95 -18.60 3.07
CA GLU A 2 9.31 -18.96 3.53
C GLU A 2 9.46 -20.40 4.05
N THR A 3 8.46 -20.94 4.76
CA THR A 3 8.46 -22.35 5.18
C THR A 3 8.47 -23.32 4.00
N LEU A 4 7.71 -23.02 2.94
CA LEU A 4 7.68 -23.82 1.70
C LEU A 4 9.01 -23.71 0.96
N TYR A 5 9.59 -22.52 0.91
CA TYR A 5 10.91 -22.30 0.33
C TYR A 5 11.97 -23.19 0.99
N ARG A 6 12.02 -23.21 2.33
CA ARG A 6 12.95 -24.08 3.07
C ARG A 6 12.72 -25.57 2.82
N ASP A 7 11.46 -25.97 2.79
CA ASP A 7 11.06 -27.37 2.64
C ASP A 7 11.34 -27.92 1.23
N TYR A 8 11.10 -27.12 0.18
CA TYR A 8 11.07 -27.59 -1.20
C TYR A 8 12.25 -27.12 -2.06
N SER A 9 13.03 -26.12 -1.64
CA SER A 9 14.27 -25.75 -2.37
C SER A 9 15.28 -26.90 -2.47
N PRO A 10 15.51 -27.71 -1.41
CA PRO A 10 16.36 -28.91 -1.51
C PRO A 10 15.83 -29.98 -2.47
N LYS A 11 14.54 -29.89 -2.85
CA LYS A 11 13.88 -30.77 -3.82
C LYS A 11 13.85 -30.16 -5.23
N ASN A 12 14.78 -29.25 -5.54
CA ASN A 12 14.94 -28.58 -6.83
C ASN A 12 13.75 -27.70 -7.24
N VAL A 13 12.91 -27.26 -6.30
CA VAL A 13 11.87 -26.25 -6.58
C VAL A 13 12.46 -24.86 -6.41
N ARG A 14 12.34 -24.01 -7.43
CA ARG A 14 12.78 -22.61 -7.37
C ARG A 14 11.61 -21.71 -7.05
N PHE A 15 11.80 -20.78 -6.12
CA PHE A 15 10.79 -19.81 -5.71
C PHE A 15 11.24 -18.41 -6.12
N PHE A 16 10.27 -17.59 -6.53
CA PHE A 16 10.47 -16.18 -6.84
C PHE A 16 9.27 -15.38 -6.36
N TYR A 17 9.50 -14.20 -5.81
CA TYR A 17 8.48 -13.15 -5.78
C TYR A 17 8.65 -12.25 -6.99
N ILE A 18 7.54 -11.76 -7.54
CA ILE A 18 7.56 -10.73 -8.58
C ILE A 18 6.91 -9.47 -7.97
N TYR A 19 7.71 -8.42 -7.79
CA TYR A 19 7.22 -7.11 -7.36
C TYR A 19 6.59 -6.40 -8.55
N LYS A 20 5.28 -6.15 -8.46
CA LYS A 20 4.44 -5.52 -9.50
C LYS A 20 3.96 -4.14 -9.05
N ALA A 21 3.18 -3.47 -9.88
CA ALA A 21 2.48 -2.25 -9.50
C ALA A 21 1.70 -2.39 -8.18
N LEU A 22 1.62 -1.30 -7.42
CA LEU A 22 1.00 -1.29 -6.10
C LEU A 22 -0.52 -1.48 -6.22
N ALA A 23 -1.05 -2.53 -5.59
CA ALA A 23 -2.50 -2.73 -5.51
C ALA A 23 -3.19 -1.65 -4.64
N HIS A 24 -2.51 -1.24 -3.56
CA HIS A 24 -3.00 -0.30 -2.57
C HIS A 24 -1.96 0.83 -2.37
N PRO A 25 -1.88 1.79 -3.29
CA PRO A 25 -1.11 3.02 -3.07
C PRO A 25 -1.55 3.72 -1.79
N GLU A 26 -0.64 4.51 -1.21
CA GLU A 26 -0.69 5.20 0.09
C GLU A 26 -0.58 4.28 1.30
N LEU A 27 -0.70 2.96 1.13
CA LEU A 27 -0.52 2.02 2.24
C LEU A 27 0.93 2.13 2.75
N ASN A 28 1.05 2.59 3.99
CA ASN A 28 2.33 2.94 4.63
C ASN A 28 3.12 4.05 3.90
N GLY A 29 2.43 4.96 3.20
CA GLY A 29 3.02 6.13 2.54
C GLY A 29 3.53 5.90 1.12
N TYR A 30 3.61 4.65 0.63
CA TYR A 30 4.10 4.39 -0.72
C TYR A 30 3.09 4.71 -1.81
N VAL A 31 3.49 5.53 -2.76
CA VAL A 31 2.78 5.74 -4.04
C VAL A 31 3.61 5.10 -5.16
N ALA A 32 3.04 4.94 -6.35
CA ALA A 32 3.72 4.28 -7.47
C ALA A 32 5.11 4.93 -7.75
N PRO A 33 6.15 4.11 -7.98
CA PRO A 33 7.46 4.61 -8.36
C PRO A 33 7.40 5.22 -9.76
N TYR A 34 8.19 6.26 -10.00
CA TYR A 34 8.29 6.94 -11.29
C TYR A 34 9.47 6.45 -12.11
N THR A 35 10.50 5.93 -11.45
CA THR A 35 11.69 5.41 -12.11
C THR A 35 11.89 3.93 -11.82
N ARG A 36 12.66 3.27 -12.69
CA ARG A 36 13.11 1.89 -12.47
C ARG A 36 13.92 1.78 -11.18
N GLU A 37 14.75 2.77 -10.88
CA GLU A 37 15.56 2.79 -9.66
C GLU A 37 14.68 2.81 -8.41
N GLU A 38 13.65 3.66 -8.36
CA GLU A 38 12.70 3.69 -7.26
C GLU A 38 11.95 2.37 -7.12
N ARG A 39 11.53 1.75 -8.23
CA ARG A 39 10.88 0.44 -8.20
C ARG A 39 11.81 -0.64 -7.65
N LEU A 40 13.09 -0.62 -8.00
CA LEU A 40 14.10 -1.53 -7.44
C LEU A 40 14.34 -1.25 -5.95
N ARG A 41 14.30 0.01 -5.52
CA ARG A 41 14.37 0.37 -4.09
C ARG A 41 13.15 -0.11 -3.32
N HIS A 42 11.94 -0.05 -3.90
CA HIS A 42 10.76 -0.69 -3.33
C HIS A 42 10.96 -2.21 -3.15
N VAL A 43 11.55 -2.90 -4.13
CA VAL A 43 11.86 -4.33 -4.02
C VAL A 43 12.79 -4.59 -2.84
N LYS A 44 13.88 -3.82 -2.73
CA LYS A 44 14.86 -3.95 -1.63
C LYS A 44 14.23 -3.69 -0.27
N GLU A 45 13.34 -2.72 -0.19
CA GLU A 45 12.64 -2.39 1.05
C GLU A 45 11.61 -3.48 1.43
N ALA A 46 10.91 -4.05 0.45
CA ALA A 46 10.02 -5.19 0.68
C ALA A 46 10.79 -6.43 1.16
N GLU A 47 11.92 -6.76 0.51
CA GLU A 47 12.84 -7.83 0.90
C GLU A 47 13.30 -7.65 2.36
N ARG A 48 13.81 -6.46 2.68
CA ARG A 48 14.29 -6.10 4.03
C ARG A 48 13.20 -6.23 5.09
N ARG A 49 12.00 -5.71 4.84
CA ARG A 49 10.89 -5.72 5.80
C ARG A 49 10.30 -7.10 6.04
N LEU A 50 10.21 -7.90 4.98
CA LEU A 50 9.69 -9.25 5.07
C LEU A 50 10.72 -10.23 5.64
N GLY A 51 12.01 -9.85 5.68
CA GLY A 51 13.09 -10.74 6.09
C GLY A 51 13.13 -12.00 5.22
N SER A 52 12.77 -11.85 3.94
CA SER A 52 12.57 -12.95 3.02
C SER A 52 13.90 -13.41 2.45
N HIS A 53 14.07 -14.73 2.30
CA HIS A 53 15.22 -15.31 1.61
C HIS A 53 14.87 -15.79 0.19
N ILE A 54 13.61 -15.63 -0.21
CA ILE A 54 13.16 -15.94 -1.56
C ILE A 54 13.64 -14.82 -2.50
N PRO A 55 14.28 -15.13 -3.64
CA PRO A 55 14.67 -14.13 -4.62
C PRO A 55 13.49 -13.28 -5.12
N TRP A 56 13.71 -11.97 -5.20
CA TRP A 56 12.73 -11.02 -5.75
C TRP A 56 13.10 -10.60 -7.16
N LEU A 57 12.12 -10.67 -8.05
CA LEU A 57 12.15 -10.11 -9.38
C LEU A 57 11.37 -8.80 -9.37
N CYS A 58 11.82 -7.84 -10.18
CA CYS A 58 11.15 -6.57 -10.38
C CYS A 58 10.47 -6.59 -11.75
N ASP A 59 9.16 -6.35 -11.79
CA ASP A 59 8.45 -6.18 -13.05
C ASP A 59 8.92 -4.90 -13.78
N THR A 60 8.79 -4.88 -15.10
CA THR A 60 9.14 -3.71 -15.92
C THR A 60 8.26 -2.52 -15.55
N MET A 61 8.69 -1.29 -15.85
CA MET A 61 7.85 -0.09 -15.59
C MET A 61 6.52 -0.12 -16.35
N ALA A 62 6.43 -0.89 -17.44
CA ALA A 62 5.22 -1.13 -18.21
C ALA A 62 4.34 -2.27 -17.66
N ASN A 63 4.75 -2.89 -16.53
CA ASN A 63 4.00 -3.95 -15.85
C ASN A 63 3.76 -5.20 -16.73
N ASP A 64 4.74 -5.55 -17.58
CA ASP A 64 4.62 -6.64 -18.56
C ASP A 64 4.28 -7.99 -17.89
N ALA A 65 4.93 -8.32 -16.77
CA ALA A 65 4.66 -9.58 -16.08
C ALA A 65 3.28 -9.55 -15.41
N LYS A 66 2.85 -8.42 -14.84
CA LYS A 66 1.50 -8.25 -14.29
C LYS A 66 0.44 -8.56 -15.35
N HIS A 67 0.55 -7.97 -16.53
CA HIS A 67 -0.41 -8.16 -17.62
C HIS A 67 -0.36 -9.58 -18.19
N ALA A 68 0.84 -10.12 -18.44
CA ALA A 68 1.00 -11.48 -18.95
C ALA A 68 0.45 -12.55 -17.98
N LEU A 69 0.46 -12.27 -16.68
CA LEU A 69 -0.04 -13.17 -15.63
C LEU A 69 -1.49 -12.87 -15.19
N GLY A 70 -2.21 -12.02 -15.93
CA GLY A 70 -3.64 -11.78 -15.76
C GLY A 70 -4.02 -10.84 -14.61
N ASP A 71 -3.17 -9.85 -14.33
CA ASP A 71 -3.46 -8.63 -13.54
C ASP A 71 -3.84 -8.79 -12.06
N ALA A 72 -4.03 -10.01 -11.58
CA ALA A 72 -4.33 -10.26 -10.18
C ALA A 72 -3.18 -9.80 -9.27
N PRO A 73 -3.44 -9.05 -8.19
CA PRO A 73 -2.40 -8.36 -7.42
C PRO A 73 -1.46 -9.32 -6.66
N ASN A 74 -1.97 -10.47 -6.21
CA ASN A 74 -1.25 -11.43 -5.37
C ASN A 74 -1.38 -12.87 -5.91
N SER A 75 -1.31 -13.01 -7.24
CA SER A 75 -1.41 -14.31 -7.91
C SER A 75 -0.22 -15.22 -7.63
N GLU A 76 -0.45 -16.53 -7.77
CA GLU A 76 0.53 -17.59 -7.55
C GLU A 76 0.53 -18.56 -8.73
N PHE A 77 1.71 -18.96 -9.17
CA PHE A 77 1.91 -19.89 -10.29
C PHE A 77 2.93 -20.96 -9.92
N VAL A 78 2.68 -22.19 -10.38
CA VAL A 78 3.67 -23.27 -10.40
C VAL A 78 3.95 -23.60 -11.85
N ILE A 79 5.20 -23.47 -12.26
CA ILE A 79 5.66 -23.72 -13.63
C ILE A 79 6.49 -25.01 -13.61
N ASP A 80 6.16 -25.94 -14.50
CA ASP A 80 6.85 -27.22 -14.63
C ASP A 80 8.21 -27.06 -15.36
N PRO A 81 9.08 -28.11 -15.37
CA PRO A 81 10.37 -28.04 -16.07
C PRO A 81 10.28 -27.84 -17.60
N LYS A 82 9.10 -28.02 -18.20
CA LYS A 82 8.84 -27.76 -19.63
C LYS A 82 8.33 -26.34 -19.88
N GLY A 83 8.24 -25.51 -18.85
CA GLY A 83 7.74 -24.13 -18.93
C GLY A 83 6.22 -24.02 -18.95
N LYS A 84 5.47 -25.08 -18.64
CA LYS A 84 4.00 -25.05 -18.60
C LYS A 84 3.50 -24.68 -17.21
N ILE A 85 2.41 -23.91 -17.15
CA ILE A 85 1.71 -23.61 -15.91
C ILE A 85 1.00 -24.88 -15.44
N ALA A 86 1.52 -25.51 -14.38
CA ALA A 86 0.92 -26.67 -13.74
C ALA A 86 -0.17 -26.29 -12.73
N VAL A 87 -0.03 -25.10 -12.12
CA VAL A 87 -1.01 -24.54 -11.19
C VAL A 87 -1.06 -23.03 -11.38
N ARG A 88 -2.26 -22.46 -11.38
CA ARG A 88 -2.53 -21.02 -11.35
C ARG A 88 -3.53 -20.71 -10.25
N ARG A 89 -3.27 -19.64 -9.49
CA ARG A 89 -4.21 -19.06 -8.54
C ARG A 89 -4.24 -17.55 -8.67
N GLU A 90 -5.43 -16.98 -8.59
CA GLU A 90 -5.61 -15.52 -8.54
C GLU A 90 -5.13 -14.92 -7.20
N TRP A 91 -5.10 -15.74 -6.15
CA TRP A 91 -4.63 -15.33 -4.84
C TRP A 91 -3.75 -16.42 -4.20
N ASN A 92 -2.61 -16.00 -3.66
CA ASN A 92 -1.66 -16.85 -2.95
C ASN A 92 -2.35 -17.66 -1.83
N ASN A 93 -2.10 -18.96 -1.81
CA ASN A 93 -2.59 -19.86 -0.76
C ASN A 93 -1.49 -20.86 -0.38
N PRO A 94 -0.68 -20.56 0.65
CA PRO A 94 0.47 -21.40 1.02
C PRO A 94 0.09 -22.83 1.40
N THR A 95 -1.10 -23.04 1.99
CA THR A 95 -1.60 -24.38 2.34
C THR A 95 -1.92 -25.19 1.09
N ALA A 96 -2.56 -24.57 0.10
CA ALA A 96 -2.86 -25.23 -1.17
C ALA A 96 -1.57 -25.49 -1.97
N LEU A 97 -0.66 -24.51 -2.01
CA LEU A 97 0.65 -24.67 -2.65
C LEU A 97 1.44 -25.83 -2.05
N ARG A 98 1.42 -26.02 -0.72
CA ARG A 98 2.05 -27.19 -0.09
C ARG A 98 1.57 -28.50 -0.66
N ARG A 99 0.25 -28.66 -0.81
CA ARG A 99 -0.37 -29.88 -1.35
C ARG A 99 -0.01 -30.09 -2.82
N ASP A 100 0.08 -29.02 -3.61
CA ASP A 100 0.54 -29.14 -4.99
C ASP A 100 1.99 -29.58 -5.08
N LEU A 101 2.87 -28.98 -4.29
CA LEU A 101 4.28 -29.36 -4.28
C LEU A 101 4.45 -30.80 -3.80
N GLU A 102 3.71 -31.23 -2.79
CA GLU A 102 3.70 -32.64 -2.36
C GLU A 102 3.25 -33.58 -3.49
N ARG A 103 2.20 -33.22 -4.23
CA ARG A 103 1.72 -34.00 -5.38
C ARG A 103 2.72 -34.00 -6.55
N LEU A 104 3.39 -32.88 -6.81
CA LEU A 104 4.24 -32.68 -7.98
C LEU A 104 5.68 -33.16 -7.79
N VAL A 105 6.24 -32.99 -6.59
CA VAL A 105 7.65 -33.31 -6.27
C VAL A 105 7.81 -34.24 -5.07
N GLY A 106 6.71 -34.71 -4.49
CA GLY A 106 6.68 -35.62 -3.34
C GLY A 106 6.76 -34.91 -1.99
N PRO A 107 6.38 -35.59 -0.89
CA PRO A 107 6.35 -35.02 0.45
C PRO A 107 7.74 -34.64 0.97
N VAL A 108 7.77 -33.87 2.05
CA VAL A 108 8.98 -33.54 2.81
C VAL A 108 8.98 -34.29 4.14
N ALA A 109 10.14 -34.76 4.59
CA ALA A 109 10.25 -35.62 5.77
C ALA A 109 9.80 -34.91 7.06
N ARG A 110 10.14 -33.62 7.20
CA ARG A 110 9.70 -32.76 8.29
C ARG A 110 9.32 -31.40 7.71
N GLN A 111 8.08 -30.96 7.98
CA GLN A 111 7.63 -29.64 7.55
C GLN A 111 8.22 -28.57 8.47
N THR A 112 8.76 -27.50 7.87
CA THR A 112 9.19 -26.30 8.59
C THR A 112 7.96 -25.54 9.11
N LEU A 113 7.94 -25.24 10.40
CA LEU A 113 6.93 -24.39 11.04
C LEU A 113 7.33 -22.92 10.96
N VAL A 114 6.36 -22.02 11.14
CA VAL A 114 6.65 -20.57 11.17
C VAL A 114 7.61 -20.21 12.30
N THR A 115 7.50 -20.89 13.45
CA THR A 115 8.40 -20.72 14.61
C THR A 115 9.84 -21.16 14.33
N ASP A 116 10.07 -21.97 13.29
CA ASP A 116 11.41 -22.41 12.90
C ASP A 116 12.13 -21.35 12.03
N LEU A 117 11.41 -20.30 11.60
CA LEU A 117 11.94 -19.24 10.76
C LEU A 117 12.58 -18.12 11.61
N PRO A 118 13.84 -17.73 11.35
CA PRO A 118 14.50 -16.60 11.99
C PRO A 118 14.08 -15.27 11.32
N VAL A 119 12.80 -15.12 11.00
CA VAL A 119 12.31 -13.92 10.29
C VAL A 119 12.11 -12.79 11.28
N ARG A 120 12.84 -11.70 11.08
CA ARG A 120 12.66 -10.44 11.82
C ARG A 120 11.92 -9.46 10.92
N HIS A 121 10.64 -9.24 11.22
CA HIS A 121 9.90 -8.16 10.58
C HIS A 121 10.38 -6.82 11.12
N VAL A 122 10.86 -5.94 10.24
CA VAL A 122 11.25 -4.59 10.63
C VAL A 122 10.02 -3.67 10.52
N ALA A 123 9.68 -3.02 11.63
CA ALA A 123 8.62 -2.03 11.68
C ALA A 123 8.93 -0.83 10.78
N PHE A 124 7.89 -0.08 10.40
CA PHE A 124 8.08 1.23 9.80
C PHE A 124 8.73 2.16 10.84
N PRO A 125 9.89 2.77 10.55
CA PRO A 125 10.38 3.83 11.40
C PRO A 125 9.43 5.02 11.25
N ASN A 126 8.71 5.37 12.32
CA ASN A 126 7.99 6.63 12.39
C ASN A 126 8.93 7.63 13.05
N ALA A 127 9.82 8.24 12.26
CA ALA A 127 10.76 9.24 12.78
C ALA A 127 10.07 10.57 13.10
N VAL A 128 8.94 10.85 12.46
CA VAL A 128 8.15 12.09 12.63
C VAL A 128 6.68 11.76 12.89
N PRO A 129 5.93 12.65 13.55
CA PRO A 129 4.52 12.40 13.82
C PRO A 129 3.70 12.41 12.53
N GLY A 130 2.61 11.63 12.53
CA GLY A 130 1.61 11.58 11.47
C GLY A 130 0.21 11.44 12.07
N GLY A 131 -0.81 11.67 11.26
CA GLY A 131 -2.20 11.80 11.68
C GLY A 131 -2.55 13.17 12.28
N ILE A 132 -1.71 14.18 12.07
CA ILE A 132 -1.91 15.56 12.52
C ILE A 132 -2.80 16.31 11.52
N VAL A 133 -2.48 16.23 10.22
CA VAL A 133 -3.26 16.86 9.17
C VAL A 133 -4.43 15.96 8.81
N PRO A 134 -5.69 16.40 9.02
CA PRO A 134 -6.85 15.59 8.69
C PRO A 134 -6.92 15.30 7.20
N ARG A 135 -7.20 14.03 6.86
CA ARG A 135 -7.45 13.62 5.48
C ARG A 135 -8.73 14.28 4.97
N ILE A 136 -8.72 14.75 3.72
CA ILE A 136 -9.92 15.35 3.12
C ILE A 136 -10.95 14.28 2.75
N GLN A 137 -12.23 14.65 2.74
CA GLN A 137 -13.27 13.76 2.25
C GLN A 137 -13.31 13.80 0.72
N VAL A 138 -13.00 12.67 0.10
CA VAL A 138 -13.02 12.50 -1.36
C VAL A 138 -14.32 11.83 -1.83
N PRO A 139 -14.81 12.11 -3.06
CA PRO A 139 -15.87 11.32 -3.67
C PRO A 139 -15.53 9.82 -3.66
N GLN A 140 -16.58 8.98 -3.64
CA GLN A 140 -16.40 7.54 -3.80
C GLN A 140 -16.05 7.19 -5.24
N ASN A 141 -15.36 6.07 -5.45
CA ASN A 141 -15.11 5.49 -6.77
C ASN A 141 -14.30 6.38 -7.73
N MET A 142 -13.46 7.26 -7.18
CA MET A 142 -12.50 8.04 -7.95
C MET A 142 -11.60 7.11 -8.78
N LYS A 143 -11.21 7.57 -9.98
CA LYS A 143 -10.37 6.85 -10.93
C LYS A 143 -9.00 7.51 -11.01
N PRO A 144 -7.91 6.78 -10.76
CA PRO A 144 -6.58 7.36 -10.89
C PRO A 144 -6.30 7.75 -12.34
N LEU A 145 -5.58 8.85 -12.52
CA LEU A 145 -5.15 9.34 -13.82
C LEU A 145 -3.72 8.92 -14.14
N VAL A 146 -3.40 8.85 -15.43
CA VAL A 146 -2.02 8.67 -15.90
C VAL A 146 -1.22 9.95 -15.61
N ILE A 147 -0.08 9.78 -14.94
CA ILE A 147 0.82 10.87 -14.55
C ILE A 147 2.19 10.63 -15.19
N GLU A 148 2.69 11.65 -15.89
CA GLU A 148 4.02 11.68 -16.47
C GLU A 148 4.87 12.72 -15.72
N PRO A 149 5.77 12.29 -14.82
CA PRO A 149 6.68 13.20 -14.15
C PRO A 149 7.65 13.80 -15.16
N ARG A 150 7.89 15.11 -15.06
CA ARG A 150 8.95 15.77 -15.82
C ARG A 150 10.31 15.40 -15.23
N VAL A 151 11.34 15.37 -16.07
CA VAL A 151 12.72 15.14 -15.62
C VAL A 151 13.07 16.17 -14.54
N ALA A 152 13.65 15.69 -13.44
CA ALA A 152 14.08 16.49 -12.32
C ALA A 152 15.51 16.09 -11.94
N ASP A 153 16.32 17.08 -11.54
CA ASP A 153 17.69 16.85 -11.07
C ASP A 153 17.74 16.23 -9.67
N GLN A 154 16.58 16.20 -9.00
CA GLN A 154 16.43 15.72 -7.64
C GLN A 154 15.42 14.57 -7.58
N PRO A 155 15.55 13.66 -6.61
CA PRO A 155 14.56 12.61 -6.39
C PRO A 155 13.15 13.16 -6.15
N PHE A 156 12.16 12.33 -6.44
CA PHE A 156 10.76 12.62 -6.16
C PHE A 156 10.43 12.38 -4.68
N TYR A 157 10.91 13.28 -3.82
CA TYR A 157 10.69 13.20 -2.37
C TYR A 157 9.22 13.19 -1.96
N ALA A 158 8.37 13.86 -2.73
CA ALA A 158 6.92 13.78 -2.63
C ALA A 158 6.35 13.21 -3.94
N LYS A 159 5.45 12.23 -3.82
CA LYS A 159 4.77 11.58 -4.93
C LYS A 159 3.40 12.20 -5.12
N LEU A 160 3.12 12.53 -6.37
CA LEU A 160 1.81 12.98 -6.81
C LEU A 160 0.89 11.77 -7.01
N ARG A 161 -0.33 11.87 -6.47
CA ARG A 161 -1.45 11.01 -6.83
C ARG A 161 -2.63 11.88 -7.23
N VAL A 162 -3.18 11.59 -8.41
CA VAL A 162 -4.32 12.30 -8.97
C VAL A 162 -5.41 11.30 -9.31
N GLU A 163 -6.63 11.61 -8.91
CA GLU A 163 -7.80 10.81 -9.25
C GLU A 163 -8.97 11.73 -9.62
N VAL A 164 -9.89 11.25 -10.44
CA VAL A 164 -11.09 12.01 -10.85
C VAL A 164 -12.37 11.21 -10.68
N GLU A 165 -13.49 11.90 -10.52
CA GLU A 165 -14.79 11.25 -10.61
C GLU A 165 -15.00 10.66 -12.02
N GLY A 166 -15.67 9.52 -12.10
CA GLY A 166 -15.88 8.84 -13.38
C GLY A 166 -16.68 9.65 -14.39
N SER A 167 -17.47 10.64 -13.97
CA SER A 167 -18.18 11.57 -14.85
C SER A 167 -17.22 12.40 -15.71
N VAL A 168 -16.10 12.83 -15.14
CA VAL A 168 -15.07 13.63 -15.81
C VAL A 168 -14.49 12.88 -17.01
N LEU A 169 -14.22 11.57 -16.84
CA LEU A 169 -13.71 10.72 -17.92
C LEU A 169 -14.73 10.42 -19.02
N ARG A 170 -16.01 10.79 -18.82
CA ARG A 170 -17.09 10.67 -19.82
C ARG A 170 -17.50 12.01 -20.41
N GLY A 171 -16.68 13.06 -20.23
CA GLY A 171 -16.96 14.41 -20.72
C GLY A 171 -17.91 15.22 -19.85
N GLY A 172 -18.27 14.71 -18.67
CA GLY A 172 -19.08 15.44 -17.70
C GLY A 172 -18.26 16.29 -16.74
N GLU A 173 -18.94 16.95 -15.81
CA GLU A 173 -18.32 17.69 -14.72
C GLU A 173 -18.05 16.79 -13.50
N GLY A 174 -17.11 17.18 -12.66
CA GLY A 174 -16.84 16.49 -11.40
C GLY A 174 -15.62 17.03 -10.67
N ARG A 175 -15.16 16.28 -9.66
CA ARG A 175 -13.98 16.64 -8.88
C ARG A 175 -12.76 15.82 -9.25
N MET A 176 -11.62 16.47 -9.19
CA MET A 176 -10.28 15.90 -9.22
C MET A 176 -9.66 16.02 -7.83
N TYR A 177 -9.20 14.90 -7.31
CA TYR A 177 -8.35 14.82 -6.13
C TYR A 177 -6.89 15.00 -6.55
N VAL A 178 -6.16 15.85 -5.83
CA VAL A 178 -4.71 16.03 -5.98
C VAL A 178 -4.05 15.82 -4.62
N GLY A 179 -3.21 14.81 -4.50
CA GLY A 179 -2.52 14.46 -3.26
C GLY A 179 -1.01 14.37 -3.43
N PHE A 180 -0.27 14.93 -2.48
CA PHE A 180 1.19 14.84 -2.40
C PHE A 180 1.60 14.05 -1.16
N PHE A 181 2.35 12.97 -1.36
CA PHE A 181 2.73 12.01 -0.33
C PHE A 181 4.24 11.94 -0.23
N LEU A 182 4.82 12.18 0.94
CA LEU A 182 6.26 11.96 1.11
C LEU A 182 6.58 10.49 0.91
N ASP A 183 7.56 10.21 0.05
CA ASP A 183 7.97 8.85 -0.26
C ASP A 183 8.88 8.32 0.85
N PRO A 184 8.47 7.25 1.58
CA PRO A 184 9.26 6.69 2.67
C PRO A 184 10.66 6.23 2.25
N LEU A 185 10.91 5.99 0.96
CA LEU A 185 12.24 5.66 0.45
C LEU A 185 13.31 6.70 0.79
N TYR A 186 12.93 7.96 0.97
CA TYR A 186 13.90 9.05 1.16
C TYR A 186 14.03 9.51 2.60
N GLU A 187 13.22 8.98 3.52
CA GLU A 187 13.26 9.32 4.95
C GLU A 187 13.23 10.85 5.19
N VAL A 188 12.37 11.53 4.43
CA VAL A 188 12.15 12.97 4.54
C VAL A 188 10.86 13.27 5.28
N HIS A 189 10.76 14.49 5.79
CA HIS A 189 9.55 15.04 6.40
C HIS A 189 9.26 16.44 5.86
N TRP A 190 8.05 16.93 6.13
CA TRP A 190 7.70 18.33 5.89
C TRP A 190 8.34 19.22 6.95
N ASN A 191 8.78 20.41 6.56
CA ASN A 191 9.13 21.48 7.50
C ASN A 191 8.00 22.49 7.52
N ASN A 192 7.20 22.47 8.59
CA ASN A 192 6.03 23.34 8.73
C ASN A 192 6.38 24.76 9.18
N LEU A 193 7.64 25.02 9.54
CA LEU A 193 8.17 26.37 9.77
C LEU A 193 8.58 27.06 8.47
N ALA A 194 8.74 26.30 7.38
CA ALA A 194 9.04 26.84 6.06
C ALA A 194 7.75 27.25 5.31
N THR A 195 7.91 27.77 4.09
CA THR A 195 6.75 28.04 3.23
C THR A 195 6.01 26.73 2.93
N PRO A 196 4.67 26.68 3.15
CA PRO A 196 3.89 25.48 2.88
C PRO A 196 3.98 25.06 1.41
N LEU A 197 3.75 23.77 1.15
CA LEU A 197 3.64 23.24 -0.22
C LEU A 197 2.67 24.08 -1.04
N ARG A 198 3.04 24.43 -2.27
CA ARG A 198 2.19 25.13 -3.23
C ARG A 198 2.19 24.39 -4.55
N PHE A 199 1.05 24.39 -5.24
CA PHE A 199 0.99 23.90 -6.60
C PHE A 199 0.25 24.88 -7.51
N THR A 200 0.54 24.75 -8.80
CA THR A 200 -0.15 25.43 -9.90
C THR A 200 -0.50 24.41 -10.98
N LEU A 201 -1.72 24.51 -11.49
CA LEU A 201 -2.28 23.75 -12.59
C LEU A 201 -2.44 24.67 -13.78
N VAL A 202 -1.91 24.26 -14.92
CA VAL A 202 -2.08 24.94 -16.20
C VAL A 202 -2.90 24.02 -17.11
N PRO A 203 -4.21 24.28 -17.27
CA PRO A 203 -5.03 23.50 -18.16
C PRO A 203 -4.72 23.77 -19.63
N GLN A 204 -4.81 22.71 -20.44
CA GLN A 204 -4.74 22.77 -21.90
C GLN A 204 -6.15 22.64 -22.50
N ASP A 205 -6.33 23.12 -23.73
CA ASP A 205 -7.47 22.79 -24.60
C ASP A 205 -8.88 22.93 -23.98
N GLY A 206 -9.26 24.16 -23.59
CA GLY A 206 -10.64 24.47 -23.17
C GLY A 206 -11.11 23.81 -21.86
N LEU A 207 -10.24 23.02 -21.22
CA LEU A 207 -10.44 22.44 -19.90
C LEU A 207 -10.52 23.54 -18.84
N LEU A 208 -11.53 23.47 -17.98
CA LEU A 208 -11.70 24.43 -16.89
C LEU A 208 -11.44 23.74 -15.55
N LEU A 209 -10.60 24.39 -14.74
CA LEU A 209 -10.22 23.93 -13.42
C LEU A 209 -10.47 25.03 -12.40
N SER A 210 -10.98 24.66 -11.22
CA SER A 210 -11.10 25.61 -10.11
C SER A 210 -10.94 24.92 -8.75
N PRO A 211 -9.98 25.33 -7.90
CA PRO A 211 -8.95 26.33 -8.18
C PRO A 211 -7.83 25.78 -9.09
N THR A 212 -7.12 26.65 -9.80
CA THR A 212 -5.88 26.29 -10.54
C THR A 212 -4.64 26.34 -9.67
N THR A 213 -4.72 26.85 -8.45
CA THR A 213 -3.62 26.88 -7.50
C THR A 213 -4.08 26.36 -6.15
N GLY A 214 -3.13 25.90 -5.33
CA GLY A 214 -3.41 25.51 -3.97
C GLY A 214 -2.18 25.60 -3.08
N GLN A 215 -2.44 25.68 -1.77
CA GLN A 215 -1.42 25.80 -0.74
C GLN A 215 -1.75 24.86 0.42
N GLY A 216 -0.76 24.11 0.90
CA GLY A 216 -0.89 23.21 2.03
C GLY A 216 -1.33 23.94 3.32
N PRO A 217 -1.92 23.20 4.27
CA PRO A 217 -2.45 23.77 5.50
C PRO A 217 -1.33 24.35 6.38
N SER A 218 -1.72 25.27 7.26
CA SER A 218 -0.88 25.66 8.40
C SER A 218 -0.97 24.56 9.46
N VAL A 219 0.17 24.02 9.87
CA VAL A 219 0.27 22.92 10.84
C VAL A 219 1.01 23.44 12.08
N GLY A 220 0.48 23.16 13.26
CA GLY A 220 1.06 23.64 14.53
C GLY A 220 2.35 22.91 14.93
N GLU A 221 2.53 21.67 14.48
CA GLU A 221 3.74 20.88 14.70
C GLU A 221 4.86 21.35 13.78
N VAL A 222 6.11 21.32 14.26
CA VAL A 222 7.28 21.79 13.49
C VAL A 222 7.54 20.96 12.22
N SER A 223 7.16 19.69 12.26
CA SER A 223 7.33 18.72 11.18
C SER A 223 6.30 17.61 11.27
N ASP A 224 5.91 17.07 10.13
CA ASP A 224 5.08 15.87 10.02
C ASP A 224 5.34 15.15 8.70
N ASN A 225 4.65 14.02 8.48
CA ASN A 225 4.69 13.28 7.21
C ASN A 225 3.30 13.08 6.57
N ASP A 226 2.30 13.86 6.97
CA ASP A 226 0.95 13.70 6.48
C ASP A 226 0.79 14.15 5.02
N PRO A 227 -0.07 13.51 4.23
CA PRO A 227 -0.32 13.92 2.86
C PRO A 227 -0.82 15.37 2.76
N ARG A 228 -0.46 16.07 1.68
CA ARG A 228 -1.03 17.38 1.34
C ARG A 228 -2.06 17.17 0.24
N GLU A 229 -3.33 17.36 0.55
CA GLU A 229 -4.46 16.92 -0.28
C GLU A 229 -5.40 18.06 -0.65
N PHE A 230 -5.93 18.01 -1.86
CA PHE A 230 -6.75 19.08 -2.45
C PHE A 230 -7.86 18.51 -3.32
N LEU A 231 -8.94 19.28 -3.46
CA LEU A 231 -10.01 19.05 -4.45
C LEU A 231 -10.05 20.21 -5.44
N VAL A 232 -10.19 19.85 -6.71
CA VAL A 232 -10.30 20.77 -7.83
C VAL A 232 -11.54 20.39 -8.63
N ASN A 233 -12.40 21.35 -8.90
CA ASN A 233 -13.51 21.17 -9.81
C ASN A 233 -12.99 21.11 -11.24
N VAL A 234 -13.54 20.19 -12.04
CA VAL A 234 -13.18 19.97 -13.44
C VAL A 234 -14.44 20.01 -14.29
N THR A 235 -14.39 20.81 -15.36
CA THR A 235 -15.41 20.81 -16.42
C THR A 235 -14.74 20.83 -17.79
N ASN A 236 -15.45 20.32 -18.81
CA ASN A 236 -14.96 20.20 -20.19
C ASN A 236 -13.68 19.35 -20.37
N ALA A 237 -13.51 18.30 -19.58
CA ALA A 237 -12.45 17.32 -19.82
C ALA A 237 -12.78 16.39 -20.98
N SER A 238 -11.77 16.01 -21.74
CA SER A 238 -11.83 14.97 -22.77
C SER A 238 -10.72 13.95 -22.56
N ALA A 239 -10.74 12.85 -23.30
CA ALA A 239 -9.68 11.83 -23.24
C ALA A 239 -8.30 12.35 -23.66
N ASP A 240 -8.27 13.40 -24.48
CA ASP A 240 -7.05 14.05 -24.97
C ASP A 240 -6.61 15.22 -24.08
N SER A 241 -7.43 15.61 -23.09
CA SER A 241 -7.11 16.71 -22.20
C SER A 241 -5.92 16.35 -21.30
N ALA A 242 -5.01 17.31 -21.16
CA ALA A 242 -3.90 17.22 -20.23
C ALA A 242 -3.75 18.53 -19.44
N ILE A 243 -3.11 18.42 -18.26
CA ILE A 243 -2.78 19.57 -17.42
C ILE A 243 -1.31 19.49 -17.04
N GLU A 244 -0.64 20.63 -17.06
CA GLU A 244 0.68 20.73 -16.44
C GLU A 244 0.52 21.09 -14.96
N LEU A 245 1.17 20.33 -14.09
CA LEU A 245 1.23 20.60 -12.67
C LEU A 245 2.67 20.95 -12.30
N THR A 246 2.84 22.09 -11.63
CA THR A 246 4.07 22.42 -10.92
C THR A 246 3.80 22.41 -9.43
N VAL A 247 4.67 21.81 -8.64
CA VAL A 247 4.64 21.84 -7.17
C VAL A 247 5.97 22.34 -6.62
N GLU A 248 5.88 23.14 -5.56
CA GLU A 248 7.01 23.66 -4.79
C GLU A 248 6.81 23.33 -3.32
N TYR A 249 7.86 22.83 -2.67
CA TYR A 249 7.80 22.45 -1.25
C TYR A 249 9.20 22.38 -0.65
N PHE A 250 9.28 22.22 0.67
CA PHE A 250 10.52 21.89 1.37
C PHE A 250 10.51 20.42 1.78
N ALA A 251 11.59 19.71 1.46
CA ALA A 251 11.88 18.38 1.99
C ALA A 251 13.06 18.50 2.95
N CYS A 252 12.99 17.81 4.08
CA CYS A 252 14.03 17.85 5.11
C CYS A 252 14.31 16.44 5.60
N SER A 253 15.59 16.13 5.81
CA SER A 253 16.07 14.83 6.28
C SER A 253 16.97 15.04 7.48
N ASP A 254 16.54 14.56 8.64
CA ASP A 254 17.32 14.61 9.88
C ASP A 254 18.56 13.72 9.79
N THR A 255 18.41 12.51 9.22
CA THR A 255 19.50 11.54 9.03
C THR A 255 20.64 12.13 8.21
N GLN A 256 20.32 12.95 7.20
CA GLN A 256 21.31 13.55 6.31
C GLN A 256 21.60 15.02 6.65
N GLY A 257 20.91 15.60 7.64
CA GLY A 257 21.15 16.95 8.14
C GLY A 257 20.86 18.08 7.15
N TRP A 258 19.87 17.93 6.25
CA TRP A 258 19.53 18.98 5.28
C TRP A 258 18.03 19.27 5.20
N CYS A 259 17.71 20.48 4.73
CA CYS A 259 16.35 20.94 4.46
C CYS A 259 16.41 21.88 3.25
N LYS A 260 15.78 21.51 2.15
CA LYS A 260 15.97 22.21 0.86
C LYS A 260 14.65 22.43 0.11
N PRO A 261 14.55 23.52 -0.66
CA PRO A 261 13.43 23.71 -1.56
C PRO A 261 13.50 22.72 -2.71
N VAL A 262 12.35 22.21 -3.11
CA VAL A 262 12.15 21.27 -4.21
C VAL A 262 11.06 21.82 -5.10
N ARG A 263 11.32 21.81 -6.41
CA ARG A 263 10.34 22.13 -7.45
C ARG A 263 10.25 20.97 -8.41
N GLN A 264 9.03 20.50 -8.68
CA GLN A 264 8.77 19.36 -9.57
C GLN A 264 7.63 19.69 -10.53
N GLY A 265 7.73 19.14 -11.73
CA GLY A 265 6.73 19.26 -12.79
C GLY A 265 6.14 17.91 -13.17
N TYR A 266 4.88 17.91 -13.59
CA TYR A 266 4.14 16.73 -14.04
C TYR A 266 3.22 17.10 -15.19
N VAL A 267 2.94 16.13 -16.07
CA VAL A 267 1.78 16.14 -16.96
C VAL A 267 0.79 15.13 -16.42
N ILE A 268 -0.46 15.55 -16.28
CA ILE A 268 -1.56 14.67 -15.87
C ILE A 268 -2.49 14.57 -17.07
N HIS A 269 -2.70 13.33 -17.54
CA HIS A 269 -3.57 13.04 -18.68
C HIS A 269 -4.94 12.58 -18.18
N PHE A 270 -6.03 13.10 -18.75
CA PHE A 270 -7.41 12.76 -18.37
C PHE A 270 -7.86 11.40 -18.94
N ARG A 271 -7.03 10.38 -18.72
CA ARG A 271 -7.26 8.96 -18.99
C ARG A 271 -6.99 8.14 -17.74
N ALA A 272 -7.83 7.14 -17.50
CA ALA A 272 -7.66 6.28 -16.34
C ALA A 272 -6.34 5.50 -16.43
N ASP A 273 -5.62 5.42 -15.32
CA ASP A 273 -4.44 4.58 -15.17
C ASP A 273 -4.85 3.20 -14.63
N PRO A 274 -4.76 2.12 -15.44
CA PRO A 274 -5.14 0.77 -15.00
C PRO A 274 -4.18 0.17 -13.97
N ASP A 275 -2.99 0.72 -13.81
CA ASP A 275 -1.92 0.19 -12.96
C ASP A 275 -1.67 1.03 -11.69
N ALA A 276 -2.31 2.18 -11.57
CA ALA A 276 -2.18 3.06 -10.40
C ALA A 276 -2.80 2.51 -9.12
N GLY A 277 -3.51 1.38 -9.17
CA GLY A 277 -4.14 0.74 -8.02
C GLY A 277 -5.23 1.56 -7.33
N SER A 278 -5.76 1.02 -6.23
CA SER A 278 -6.87 1.62 -5.49
C SER A 278 -6.47 1.96 -4.06
N ALA A 279 -6.50 3.26 -3.73
CA ALA A 279 -6.24 3.75 -2.38
C ALA A 279 -7.37 3.36 -1.41
N LEU A 280 -7.02 2.98 -0.18
CA LEU A 280 -7.97 2.51 0.84
C LEU A 280 -8.59 3.66 1.66
N ARG A 281 -9.01 4.76 1.00
CA ARG A 281 -9.42 6.01 1.70
C ARG A 281 -10.80 5.96 2.36
N ASN A 282 -11.67 5.01 2.00
CA ASN A 282 -13.08 5.02 2.41
C ASN A 282 -13.64 3.71 2.99
N THR A 283 -12.79 2.79 3.47
CA THR A 283 -13.29 1.76 4.39
C THR A 283 -13.31 2.36 5.79
N GLY A 284 -14.47 2.88 6.22
CA GLY A 284 -14.69 3.35 7.60
C GLY A 284 -14.15 2.33 8.60
N ALA A 285 -13.01 2.69 9.20
CA ALA A 285 -12.28 2.06 10.29
C ALA A 285 -10.80 2.33 10.04
N ALA A 286 -10.30 3.42 10.60
CA ALA A 286 -9.03 3.37 11.28
C ALA A 286 -9.11 2.26 12.35
N ARG A 287 -9.00 1.00 11.93
CA ARG A 287 -8.38 -0.01 12.77
C ARG A 287 -6.93 0.44 12.85
N ALA A 288 -6.66 1.29 13.82
CA ALA A 288 -5.42 1.25 14.55
C ALA A 288 -5.15 -0.25 14.77
N ARG A 289 -4.28 -0.83 13.94
CA ARG A 289 -3.75 -2.16 14.18
C ARG A 289 -2.88 -1.99 15.42
N ARG A 290 -3.51 -2.10 16.60
CA ARG A 290 -2.86 -2.82 17.69
C ARG A 290 -2.38 -4.10 17.07
N VAL A 291 -1.06 -4.26 17.08
CA VAL A 291 -0.37 -5.49 16.75
C VAL A 291 -1.06 -6.62 17.52
N THR A 292 -1.99 -7.31 16.88
CA THR A 292 -2.51 -8.58 17.40
C THR A 292 -1.52 -9.63 16.96
N SER A 293 -0.78 -10.15 17.94
CA SER A 293 0.02 -11.35 17.84
C SER A 293 -0.73 -12.48 17.12
N PRO A 294 -0.03 -13.44 16.50
CA PRO A 294 -0.67 -14.50 15.72
C PRO A 294 -1.66 -15.32 16.56
N PRO A 295 -2.78 -15.80 15.98
CA PRO A 295 -3.75 -16.60 16.70
C PRO A 295 -3.21 -18.03 16.87
N GLY A 296 -2.90 -18.40 18.10
CA GLY A 296 -2.44 -19.75 18.40
C GLY A 296 -2.20 -19.97 19.88
N GLU A 297 -3.23 -19.86 20.71
CA GLU A 297 -3.29 -20.53 22.01
C GLU A 297 -4.65 -20.32 22.70
N GLN A 298 -5.65 -21.09 22.29
CA GLN A 298 -6.73 -21.47 23.21
C GLN A 298 -7.13 -22.91 22.93
N ARG A 299 -6.46 -23.83 23.63
CA ARG A 299 -7.07 -25.04 24.22
C ARG A 299 -6.00 -25.82 24.97
N GLN A 300 -6.00 -25.66 26.30
CA GLN A 300 -6.05 -26.76 27.27
C GLN A 300 -5.75 -26.20 28.66
N GLN A 301 -6.77 -26.09 29.50
CA GLN A 301 -6.71 -26.63 30.86
C GLN A 301 -8.10 -26.56 31.48
N LYS A 302 -8.78 -27.71 31.49
CA LYS A 302 -9.88 -28.01 32.38
C LYS A 302 -9.42 -29.22 33.18
N LYS A 303 -9.09 -29.05 34.46
CA LYS A 303 -9.61 -29.84 35.61
C LYS A 303 -8.72 -29.80 36.86
N ARG A 304 -9.45 -29.87 37.99
CA ARG A 304 -9.08 -30.08 39.42
C ARG A 304 -8.59 -28.80 40.10
N SER A 305 -9.13 -28.36 41.22
CA SER A 305 -9.82 -28.98 42.37
C SER A 305 -10.69 -27.88 43.01
N GLY A 306 -11.93 -28.10 43.45
CA GLY A 306 -12.23 -28.82 44.68
C GLY A 306 -12.93 -27.87 45.67
N ASP A 307 -14.17 -28.21 46.00
CA ASP A 307 -14.79 -28.05 47.31
C ASP A 307 -15.32 -26.67 47.79
N LYS A 308 -16.66 -26.54 47.80
CA LYS A 308 -17.51 -26.43 49.02
C LYS A 308 -18.89 -25.81 48.70
N ARG A 309 -19.95 -26.58 48.96
CA ARG A 309 -21.33 -26.11 49.16
C ARG A 309 -21.53 -25.68 50.63
N PRO A 310 -22.50 -24.80 50.90
CA PRO A 310 -23.64 -25.23 51.72
C PRO A 310 -24.99 -24.75 51.11
N ALA A 311 -25.95 -25.66 50.95
CA ALA A 311 -27.11 -25.89 51.84
C ALA A 311 -28.33 -25.02 51.46
N SER A 312 -29.36 -25.68 50.95
CA SER A 312 -30.71 -25.15 50.73
C SER A 312 -31.58 -25.40 51.96
N PRO A 313 -32.57 -24.54 52.27
CA PRO A 313 -33.70 -24.94 53.08
C PRO A 313 -34.94 -25.20 52.21
N SER A 314 -35.55 -26.35 52.43
CA SER A 314 -36.86 -26.77 51.93
C SER A 314 -37.98 -25.93 52.54
N ARG A 315 -38.87 -25.37 51.72
CA ARG A 315 -40.20 -24.88 52.13
C ARG A 315 -41.24 -25.97 51.88
N GLY A 316 -41.84 -26.48 52.94
CA GLY A 316 -43.07 -27.25 52.92
C GLY A 316 -44.27 -26.32 53.10
N ASN A 317 -45.28 -26.50 52.25
CA ASN A 317 -46.60 -25.88 52.29
C ASN A 317 -47.47 -26.46 53.42
N SER A 318 -48.30 -25.63 54.06
CA SER A 318 -49.66 -26.04 54.47
C SER A 318 -50.53 -24.86 54.94
N ARG A 319 -51.71 -24.75 54.28
CA ARG A 319 -53.05 -24.31 54.76
C ARG A 319 -53.16 -22.86 55.27
N GLY A 320 -54.18 -22.08 54.94
CA GLY A 320 -55.53 -22.36 54.47
C GLY A 320 -56.48 -21.47 55.28
N SER A 321 -57.41 -20.80 54.58
CA SER A 321 -58.40 -19.78 55.03
C SER A 321 -57.91 -18.34 54.93
#